data_AF-A0A1Q7HR25-F1
#
_entry.id   AF-A0A1Q7HR25-F1
#
_cell.length_a   1.000
_cell.length_b   1.000
_cell.length_c   1.000
_cell.angle_alpha   90.00
_cell.angle_beta   90.00
_cell.angle_gamma   90.00
#
_symmetry.space_group_name_H-M   'P 1'
#
loop_
_entity.id
_entity.type
_entity.pdbx_description
1 polymer ?
#
loop_
_entity_poly.entity_id
_entity_poly.type
_entity_poly.pdbx_seq_one_letter_code
_entity_poly.pdbx_strand_id
1 'polypeptide(L)'
;MEGGLHGYPVSAFSLDLPGMGDGGFLSSKQAYASVARDNPIATPSWGFRPGSYAGIVYDKTDVALETIGRLIGKEALDGALREYVRRFSFTHPTGEDFLTVLREAAARARPGLDPRPYIDQLFYGTGRLDFAVASLRSREAKEPRGLLPAPRAGLEPIDRRAEPPPAKPARYETEVIVARPGEVVLPVDLLVRFENGEQVRETWDGRATWKRFTYEKEARASSAMLDPEDLYAMDLDRNNNSLSLEPHRAAIAPLALHWLFWVQNDLHLASSLL
;
A
#
# COMPACT_ATOMS: atom_id res chain seq x y z
N MET A 1 16.30 -3.97 18.55
CA MET A 1 15.41 -2.80 18.73
C MET A 1 15.68 -1.86 17.58
N GLU A 2 15.01 -2.10 16.46
CA GLU A 2 15.00 -1.23 15.28
C GLU A 2 13.52 -1.04 14.95
N GLY A 3 13.09 0.21 14.74
CA GLY A 3 11.71 0.52 14.42
C GLY A 3 11.52 2.02 14.20
N GLY A 4 11.09 2.39 12.99
CA GLY A 4 10.66 3.74 12.60
C GLY A 4 11.78 4.72 12.24
N LEU A 5 11.55 5.44 11.15
CA LEU A 5 12.43 6.37 10.43
C LEU A 5 13.74 5.73 9.95
N HIS A 6 13.50 4.71 9.10
CA HIS A 6 14.43 4.05 8.18
C HIS A 6 15.41 3.01 8.75
N GLY A 7 14.89 1.99 9.46
CA GLY A 7 15.63 0.81 9.91
C GLY A 7 14.96 -0.55 9.64
N TYR A 8 14.50 -0.83 8.41
CA TYR A 8 14.08 -2.14 7.84
C TYR A 8 12.72 -2.76 8.31
N PRO A 9 12.16 -3.78 7.59
CA PRO A 9 10.74 -3.88 7.31
C PRO A 9 9.91 -4.31 8.51
N VAL A 10 8.80 -3.61 8.67
CA VAL A 10 7.74 -3.93 9.62
C VAL A 10 6.94 -5.11 9.05
N SER A 11 6.72 -6.17 9.84
CA SER A 11 5.96 -7.34 9.39
C SER A 11 4.56 -6.95 8.89
N ALA A 12 4.15 -7.55 7.77
CA ALA A 12 2.79 -7.38 7.23
C ALA A 12 1.71 -8.01 8.15
N PHE A 13 2.10 -8.87 9.10
CA PHE A 13 1.17 -9.74 9.81
C PHE A 13 0.80 -9.31 11.23
N SER A 14 1.28 -8.17 11.74
CA SER A 14 0.90 -7.64 13.06
C SER A 14 0.97 -8.70 14.18
N LEU A 15 2.04 -9.49 14.23
CA LEU A 15 2.22 -10.60 15.17
C LEU A 15 3.31 -10.23 16.17
N ASP A 16 2.91 -9.72 17.34
CA ASP A 16 3.82 -9.48 18.45
C ASP A 16 4.09 -10.79 19.21
N LEU A 17 5.03 -11.58 18.69
CA LEU A 17 5.47 -12.83 19.30
C LEU A 17 6.66 -12.57 20.26
N PRO A 18 6.80 -13.33 21.37
CA PRO A 18 7.92 -13.16 22.30
C PRO A 18 9.28 -13.26 21.58
N GLY A 19 10.06 -12.17 21.60
CA GLY A 19 11.36 -12.10 20.91
C GLY A 19 11.29 -11.75 19.42
N MET A 20 10.11 -11.52 18.86
CA MET A 20 9.82 -11.07 17.49
C MET A 20 8.85 -9.87 17.53
N GLY A 21 9.13 -8.89 18.39
CA GLY A 21 8.35 -7.65 18.40
C GLY A 21 8.78 -6.76 17.24
N ASP A 22 7.83 -6.31 16.43
CA ASP A 22 8.05 -5.40 15.29
C ASP A 22 8.38 -3.93 15.71
N GLY A 23 8.84 -3.74 16.96
CA GLY A 23 9.33 -2.47 17.48
C GLY A 23 8.25 -1.43 17.82
N GLY A 24 8.69 -0.26 18.31
CA GLY A 24 7.80 0.83 18.72
C GLY A 24 6.91 1.39 17.60
N PHE A 25 7.36 1.26 16.34
CA PHE A 25 6.62 1.76 15.18
C PHE A 25 5.28 1.05 14.97
N LEU A 26 5.18 -0.27 15.22
CA LEU A 26 3.89 -0.95 15.13
C LEU A 26 2.88 -0.46 16.17
N SER A 27 3.36 -0.19 17.39
CA SER A 27 2.52 0.41 18.43
C SER A 27 1.94 1.74 17.96
N SER A 28 2.78 2.60 17.37
CA SER A 28 2.32 3.86 16.79
C SER A 28 1.35 3.65 15.63
N LYS A 29 1.61 2.69 14.74
CA LYS A 29 0.66 2.38 13.66
C LYS A 29 -0.70 1.92 14.18
N GLN A 30 -0.74 1.08 15.22
CA GLN A 30 -1.98 0.59 15.82
C GLN A 30 -2.73 1.72 16.56
N ALA A 31 -2.01 2.54 17.31
CA ALA A 31 -2.58 3.72 17.98
C ALA A 31 -3.16 4.70 16.95
N TYR A 32 -2.41 5.03 15.90
CA TYR A 32 -2.88 5.84 14.76
C TYR A 32 -4.18 5.30 14.17
N ALA A 33 -4.27 3.98 13.92
CA ALA A 33 -5.46 3.37 13.33
C ALA A 33 -6.74 3.64 14.14
N SER A 34 -6.62 3.75 15.47
CA SER A 34 -7.75 4.02 16.37
C SER A 34 -8.21 5.49 16.37
N VAL A 35 -7.33 6.44 16.02
CA VAL A 35 -7.59 7.88 16.09
C VAL A 35 -7.52 8.60 14.75
N ALA A 36 -7.23 7.92 13.64
CA ALA A 36 -6.88 8.52 12.35
C ALA A 36 -7.79 9.68 11.89
N ARG A 37 -9.10 9.56 12.16
CA ARG A 37 -10.15 10.51 11.77
C ARG A 37 -10.49 11.57 12.81
N ASP A 38 -9.98 11.46 14.03
CA ASP A 38 -10.40 12.32 15.15
C ASP A 38 -9.99 13.77 14.94
N ASN A 39 -8.72 14.01 14.58
CA ASN A 39 -8.16 15.34 14.38
C ASN A 39 -7.01 15.35 13.35
N PRO A 40 -6.76 16.49 12.69
CA PRO A 40 -5.48 16.75 12.01
C PRO A 40 -4.30 16.77 12.98
N ILE A 41 -3.09 16.47 12.50
CA ILE A 41 -1.84 16.59 13.29
C ILE A 41 -1.66 18.04 13.74
N ALA A 42 -1.92 19.01 12.85
CA ALA A 42 -1.74 20.43 13.11
C ALA A 42 -2.82 21.07 14.00
N THR A 43 -3.65 20.27 14.69
CA THR A 43 -4.68 20.80 15.59
C THR A 43 -4.03 21.51 16.79
N PRO A 44 -4.49 22.72 17.18
CA PRO A 44 -4.05 23.36 18.41
C PRO A 44 -4.31 22.49 19.64
N SER A 45 -3.48 22.58 20.67
CA SER A 45 -3.52 21.67 21.84
C SER A 45 -4.88 21.61 22.55
N TRP A 46 -5.64 22.70 22.55
CA TRP A 46 -6.99 22.78 23.13
C TRP A 46 -8.12 22.27 22.22
N GLY A 47 -7.81 21.96 20.95
CA GLY A 47 -8.78 21.59 19.92
C GLY A 47 -8.94 20.08 19.70
N PHE A 48 -8.16 19.25 20.40
CA PHE A 48 -8.22 17.80 20.26
C PHE A 48 -9.48 17.22 20.90
N ARG A 49 -10.05 16.20 20.25
CA ARG A 49 -11.07 15.34 20.86
C ARG A 49 -10.49 14.74 22.16
N PRO A 50 -11.23 14.71 23.29
CA PRO A 50 -10.75 14.11 24.53
C PRO A 50 -10.19 12.70 24.31
N GLY A 51 -8.95 12.45 24.77
CA GLY A 51 -8.26 11.17 24.63
C GLY A 51 -7.52 10.94 23.30
N SER A 52 -7.72 11.78 22.28
CA SER A 52 -7.06 11.60 20.96
C SER A 52 -5.65 12.20 20.89
N TYR A 53 -5.31 13.13 21.79
CA TYR A 53 -4.07 13.94 21.73
C TYR A 53 -2.82 13.09 21.51
N ALA A 54 -2.62 12.04 22.32
CA ALA A 54 -1.42 11.22 22.23
C ALA A 54 -1.32 10.50 20.87
N GLY A 55 -2.41 9.84 20.47
CA GLY A 55 -2.49 9.13 19.19
C GLY A 55 -2.30 10.01 17.96
N ILE A 56 -2.73 11.27 18.02
CA ILE A 56 -2.55 12.19 16.90
C ILE A 56 -1.15 12.82 16.92
N VAL A 57 -0.73 13.37 18.05
CA VAL A 57 0.51 14.16 18.12
C VAL A 57 1.74 13.29 18.01
N TYR A 58 1.74 12.10 18.63
CA TYR A 58 2.86 11.18 18.56
C TYR A 58 2.67 10.19 17.43
N ASP A 59 1.63 9.37 17.49
CA ASP A 59 1.55 8.18 16.66
C ASP A 59 1.22 8.47 15.19
N LYS A 60 0.22 9.31 14.92
CA LYS A 60 -0.10 9.75 13.55
C LYS A 60 1.05 10.56 12.93
N THR A 61 1.74 11.38 13.72
CA THR A 61 2.93 12.12 13.27
C THR A 61 4.08 11.20 12.90
N ASP A 62 4.38 10.20 13.73
CA ASP A 62 5.43 9.21 13.47
C ASP A 62 5.17 8.48 12.15
N VAL A 63 3.97 7.95 11.98
CA VAL A 63 3.59 7.19 10.78
C VAL A 63 3.54 8.08 9.53
N ALA A 64 3.12 9.35 9.66
CA ALA A 64 3.15 10.32 8.57
C ALA A 64 4.59 10.66 8.13
N LEU A 65 5.50 10.89 9.09
CA LEU A 65 6.90 11.16 8.82
C LEU A 65 7.63 9.94 8.23
N GLU A 66 7.34 8.74 8.72
CA GLU A 66 7.84 7.50 8.13
C GLU A 66 7.40 7.38 6.67
N THR A 67 6.12 7.64 6.38
CA THR A 67 5.57 7.58 5.02
C THR A 67 6.28 8.58 4.09
N ILE A 68 6.47 9.81 4.55
CA ILE A 68 7.20 10.83 3.77
C ILE A 68 8.65 10.42 3.59
N GLY A 69 9.29 9.94 4.64
CA GLY A 69 10.66 9.45 4.60
C GLY A 69 10.84 8.36 3.55
N ARG A 70 9.97 7.34 3.53
CA ARG A 70 10.01 6.27 2.52
C ARG A 70 9.81 6.82 1.11
N LEU A 71 8.92 7.80 0.94
CA LEU A 71 8.66 8.43 -0.35
C LEU A 71 9.88 9.19 -0.90
N ILE A 72 10.58 9.95 -0.05
CA ILE A 72 11.68 10.86 -0.45
C ILE A 72 13.08 10.26 -0.26
N GLY A 73 13.20 9.17 0.48
CA GLY A 73 14.45 8.54 0.87
C GLY A 73 15.02 9.06 2.19
N LYS A 74 15.73 8.18 2.90
CA LYS A 74 16.32 8.47 4.22
C LYS A 74 17.26 9.67 4.16
N GLU A 75 18.15 9.72 3.18
CA GLU A 75 19.16 10.75 3.05
C GLU A 75 18.54 12.13 2.82
N ALA A 76 17.46 12.19 2.05
CA ALA A 76 16.72 13.43 1.81
C ALA A 76 16.02 13.91 3.09
N LEU A 77 15.45 13.00 3.87
CA LEU A 77 14.83 13.33 5.14
C LEU A 77 15.85 13.77 6.20
N ASP A 78 16.96 13.04 6.35
CA ASP A 78 18.07 13.42 7.24
C ASP A 78 18.62 14.80 6.86
N GLY A 79 18.74 15.06 5.55
CA GLY A 79 19.11 16.37 5.02
C GLY A 79 18.10 17.47 5.37
N ALA A 80 16.80 17.17 5.28
CA ALA A 80 15.73 18.09 5.66
C ALA A 80 15.79 18.44 7.15
N LEU A 81 15.97 17.43 8.01
CA LEU A 81 16.09 17.62 9.47
C LEU A 81 17.32 18.47 9.82
N ARG A 82 18.47 18.18 9.19
CA ARG A 82 19.70 18.99 9.36
C ARG A 82 19.48 20.43 8.92
N GLU A 83 18.82 20.64 7.78
CA GLU A 83 18.55 21.98 7.27
C GLU A 83 17.58 22.76 8.15
N TYR A 84 16.55 22.09 8.67
CA TYR A 84 15.63 22.68 9.65
C TYR A 84 16.36 23.15 10.90
N VAL A 85 17.17 22.27 11.51
CA VAL A 85 17.99 22.64 12.69
C VAL A 85 18.94 23.79 12.35
N ARG A 86 19.58 23.76 11.18
CA ARG A 86 20.50 24.84 10.75
C ARG A 86 19.79 26.19 10.61
N ARG A 87 18.57 26.22 10.05
CA ARG A 87 17.80 27.45 9.82
C ARG A 87 17.23 28.04 11.10
N PHE A 88 16.76 27.19 12.02
CA PHE A 88 15.91 27.60 13.13
C PHE A 88 16.50 27.38 14.52
N SER A 89 17.73 26.90 14.64
CA SER A 89 18.47 26.87 15.92
C SER A 89 18.43 28.22 16.62
N PHE A 90 18.10 28.21 17.92
CA PHE A 90 17.99 29.41 18.78
C PHE A 90 16.90 30.41 18.36
N THR A 91 15.87 29.93 17.64
CA THR A 91 14.66 30.70 17.29
C THR A 91 13.39 30.06 17.88
N HIS A 92 12.21 30.54 17.48
CA HIS A 92 10.90 29.97 17.86
C HIS A 92 10.15 29.47 16.61
N PRO A 93 10.59 28.35 16.00
CA PRO A 93 9.96 27.86 14.78
C PRO A 93 8.55 27.32 15.02
N THR A 94 7.76 27.35 13.96
CA THR A 94 6.40 26.83 13.88
C THR A 94 6.35 25.51 13.11
N GLY A 95 5.21 24.82 13.13
CA GLY A 95 5.00 23.64 12.29
C GLY A 95 5.15 23.94 10.79
N GLU A 96 4.76 25.13 10.34
CA GLU A 96 4.90 25.55 8.93
C GLU A 96 6.37 25.76 8.52
N ASP A 97 7.22 26.19 9.45
CA ASP A 97 8.67 26.29 9.19
C ASP A 97 9.27 24.91 8.89
N PHE A 98 8.88 23.90 9.67
CA PHE A 98 9.28 22.52 9.44
C PHE A 98 8.71 21.96 8.13
N LEU A 99 7.40 22.12 7.89
CA LEU A 99 6.75 21.63 6.67
C LEU A 99 7.31 22.30 5.42
N THR A 100 7.73 23.56 5.50
CA THR A 100 8.40 24.25 4.39
C THR A 100 9.73 23.58 4.04
N VAL A 101 10.59 23.30 5.02
CA VAL A 101 11.86 22.59 4.79
C VAL A 101 11.61 21.18 4.24
N LEU A 102 10.59 20.48 4.76
CA LEU A 102 10.24 19.13 4.32
C LEU A 102 9.73 19.12 2.87
N ARG A 103 8.84 20.04 2.50
CA ARG A 103 8.32 20.20 1.13
C ARG A 103 9.45 20.56 0.15
N GLU A 104 10.37 21.45 0.54
CA GLU A 104 11.56 21.74 -0.28
C GLU A 104 12.43 20.51 -0.51
N ALA A 105 12.67 19.71 0.54
CA ALA A 105 13.46 18.48 0.42
C ALA A 105 12.76 17.44 -0.46
N ALA A 106 11.44 17.26 -0.29
CA ALA A 106 10.64 16.36 -1.11
C ALA A 106 10.65 16.77 -2.60
N ALA A 107 10.52 18.07 -2.90
CA ALA A 107 10.56 18.58 -4.26
C ALA A 107 11.93 18.33 -4.93
N ARG A 108 13.03 18.43 -4.17
CA ARG A 108 14.38 18.10 -4.66
C ARG A 108 14.55 16.60 -4.89
N ALA A 109 14.02 15.77 -3.98
CA ALA A 109 14.15 14.31 -4.05
C ALA A 109 13.29 13.67 -5.15
N ARG A 110 12.14 14.27 -5.48
CA ARG A 110 11.21 13.79 -6.52
C ARG A 110 10.89 14.89 -7.54
N PRO A 111 11.82 15.22 -8.46
CA PRO A 111 11.57 16.21 -9.50
C PRO A 111 10.33 15.83 -10.34
N GLY A 112 9.43 16.79 -10.56
CA GLY A 112 8.21 16.59 -11.35
C GLY A 112 6.97 16.17 -10.54
N LEU A 113 7.12 15.89 -9.23
CA LEU A 113 6.02 15.72 -8.30
C LEU A 113 5.91 16.95 -7.41
N ASP A 114 4.75 17.62 -7.37
CA ASP A 114 4.51 18.68 -6.37
C ASP A 114 4.19 18.03 -5.02
N PRO A 115 5.07 18.12 -4.00
CA PRO A 115 4.89 17.41 -2.74
C PRO A 115 3.84 18.06 -1.84
N ARG A 116 3.50 19.34 -2.08
CA ARG A 116 2.55 20.13 -1.28
C ARG A 116 1.21 19.43 -1.02
N PRO A 117 0.41 19.10 -2.06
CA PRO A 117 -0.89 18.47 -1.84
C PRO A 117 -0.79 17.13 -1.09
N TYR A 118 0.34 16.43 -1.24
CA TYR A 118 0.56 15.13 -0.63
C TYR A 118 0.96 15.22 0.84
N ILE A 119 1.83 16.16 1.19
CA ILE A 119 2.27 16.37 2.57
C ILE A 119 1.15 17.08 3.35
N ASP A 120 0.54 18.12 2.78
CA ASP A 120 -0.42 18.96 3.49
C ASP A 120 -1.64 18.15 3.94
N GLN A 121 -2.16 17.22 3.12
CA GLN A 121 -3.28 16.36 3.54
C GLN A 121 -2.95 15.43 4.73
N LEU A 122 -1.69 15.04 4.91
CA LEU A 122 -1.29 14.16 6.02
C LEU A 122 -1.28 14.91 7.36
N PHE A 123 -0.86 16.18 7.33
CA PHE A 123 -0.75 17.02 8.53
C PHE A 123 -2.04 17.78 8.86
N TYR A 124 -2.73 18.26 7.82
CA TYR A 124 -3.92 19.10 7.95
C TYR A 124 -5.24 18.35 7.75
N GLY A 125 -5.18 17.09 7.29
CA GLY A 125 -6.35 16.27 7.05
C GLY A 125 -6.65 15.23 8.13
N THR A 126 -7.89 14.73 8.09
CA THR A 126 -8.38 13.58 8.87
C THR A 126 -8.61 12.34 8.01
N GLY A 127 -8.26 12.41 6.72
CA GLY A 127 -8.40 11.30 5.79
C GLY A 127 -7.56 10.09 6.19
N ARG A 128 -8.08 8.91 5.92
CA ARG A 128 -7.35 7.64 6.02
C ARG A 128 -6.60 7.39 4.72
N LEU A 129 -5.38 6.87 4.82
CA LEU A 129 -4.68 6.29 3.68
C LEU A 129 -5.00 4.79 3.66
N ASP A 130 -5.57 4.35 2.54
CA ASP A 130 -5.94 2.97 2.29
C ASP A 130 -6.07 2.81 0.76
N PHE A 131 -5.24 1.95 0.19
CA PHE A 131 -5.31 1.50 -1.19
C PHE A 131 -5.69 0.03 -1.20
N ALA A 132 -6.23 -0.49 -2.30
CA ALA A 132 -6.58 -1.89 -2.38
C ALA A 132 -6.55 -2.41 -3.82
N VAL A 133 -6.10 -3.66 -4.00
CA VAL A 133 -6.39 -4.42 -5.22
C VAL A 133 -7.77 -5.04 -5.05
N ALA A 134 -8.80 -4.35 -5.56
CA ALA A 134 -10.19 -4.76 -5.40
C ALA A 134 -10.55 -6.03 -6.19
N SER A 135 -9.93 -6.24 -7.36
CA SER A 135 -10.12 -7.45 -8.15
C SER A 135 -8.92 -7.77 -9.02
N LEU A 136 -8.60 -9.06 -9.10
CA LEU A 136 -7.69 -9.62 -10.09
C LEU A 136 -8.40 -10.76 -10.81
N ARG A 137 -8.50 -10.68 -12.13
CA ARG A 137 -9.08 -11.71 -12.99
C ARG A 137 -8.14 -11.95 -14.16
N SER A 138 -7.90 -13.20 -14.50
CA SER A 138 -7.16 -13.56 -15.71
C SER A 138 -7.85 -14.74 -16.35
N ARG A 139 -8.36 -14.54 -17.56
CA ARG A 139 -9.18 -15.51 -18.29
C ARG A 139 -8.57 -15.73 -19.65
N GLU A 140 -8.63 -16.98 -20.12
CA GLU A 140 -8.27 -17.28 -21.50
C GLU A 140 -9.19 -16.50 -22.44
N ALA A 141 -8.58 -15.67 -23.29
CA ALA A 141 -9.23 -14.89 -24.31
C ALA A 141 -9.74 -15.85 -25.40
N LYS A 142 -11.05 -16.07 -25.41
CA LYS A 142 -11.72 -16.88 -26.43
C LYS A 142 -12.06 -15.98 -27.60
N GLU A 143 -11.60 -16.32 -28.81
CA GLU A 143 -12.07 -15.63 -30.01
C GLU A 143 -13.60 -15.78 -30.11
N PRO A 144 -14.32 -14.71 -30.51
CA PRO A 144 -15.77 -14.75 -30.60
C PRO A 144 -16.21 -15.83 -31.60
N ARG A 145 -17.04 -16.76 -31.12
CA ARG A 145 -17.64 -17.84 -31.93
C ARG A 145 -19.05 -17.47 -32.34
N GLY A 146 -19.40 -17.76 -33.59
CA GLY A 146 -20.73 -17.50 -34.15
C GLY A 146 -20.66 -16.85 -35.53
N LEU A 147 -21.78 -16.24 -35.96
CA LEU A 147 -21.81 -15.35 -37.13
C LEU A 147 -21.24 -13.99 -36.72
N LEU A 148 -20.06 -13.68 -37.23
CA LEU A 148 -19.48 -12.36 -37.08
C LEU A 148 -19.98 -11.47 -38.22
N PRO A 149 -20.35 -10.20 -37.94
CA PRO A 149 -20.73 -9.26 -38.99
C PRO A 149 -19.58 -9.11 -39.99
N ALA A 150 -19.94 -8.89 -41.25
CA ALA A 150 -18.97 -8.74 -42.31
C ALA A 150 -18.04 -7.54 -42.02
N PRO A 151 -16.70 -7.71 -42.15
CA PRO A 151 -15.74 -6.67 -41.80
C PRO A 151 -15.82 -5.44 -42.72
N ARG A 152 -16.48 -5.56 -43.88
CA ARG A 152 -16.81 -4.45 -44.78
C ARG A 152 -18.19 -4.66 -45.39
N ALA A 153 -18.87 -3.56 -45.70
CA ALA A 153 -20.13 -3.60 -46.43
C ALA A 153 -19.94 -4.31 -47.79
N GLY A 154 -20.80 -5.29 -48.09
CA GLY A 154 -20.74 -6.10 -49.31
C GLY A 154 -19.98 -7.43 -49.17
N LEU A 155 -19.41 -7.74 -48.01
CA LEU A 155 -18.91 -9.08 -47.69
C LEU A 155 -19.98 -9.88 -46.93
N GLU A 156 -19.92 -11.20 -47.04
CA GLU A 156 -20.78 -12.09 -46.25
C GLU A 156 -20.31 -12.15 -44.79
N PRO A 157 -21.23 -12.36 -43.83
CA PRO A 157 -20.89 -12.64 -42.44
C PRO A 157 -19.94 -13.84 -42.33
N ILE A 158 -18.95 -13.76 -41.44
CA ILE A 158 -17.99 -14.84 -41.23
C ILE A 158 -18.61 -15.83 -40.23
N ASP A 159 -18.93 -17.04 -40.67
CA ASP A 159 -19.41 -18.11 -39.77
C ASP A 159 -18.24 -18.90 -39.18
N ARG A 160 -17.95 -18.68 -37.89
CA ARG A 160 -16.91 -19.40 -37.15
C ARG A 160 -17.45 -20.53 -36.26
N ARG A 161 -18.65 -21.06 -36.55
CA ARG A 161 -19.22 -22.17 -35.76
C ARG A 161 -18.53 -23.51 -35.98
N ALA A 162 -18.01 -23.76 -37.19
CA ALA A 162 -17.55 -25.08 -37.61
C ALA A 162 -16.03 -25.26 -37.63
N GLU A 163 -15.24 -24.18 -37.55
CA GLU A 163 -13.78 -24.27 -37.56
C GLU A 163 -13.22 -24.50 -36.15
N PRO A 164 -12.47 -25.60 -35.92
CA PRO A 164 -11.61 -25.67 -34.74
C PRO A 164 -10.60 -24.53 -34.81
N PRO A 165 -10.41 -23.75 -33.73
CA PRO A 165 -9.47 -22.65 -33.75
C PRO A 165 -8.08 -23.17 -34.15
N PRO A 166 -7.32 -22.45 -34.99
CA PRO A 166 -5.92 -22.79 -35.19
C PRO A 166 -5.23 -22.87 -33.83
N ALA A 167 -4.29 -23.81 -33.66
CA ALA A 167 -3.50 -23.98 -32.45
C ALA A 167 -2.57 -22.78 -32.24
N LYS A 168 -3.15 -21.63 -31.89
CA LYS A 168 -2.46 -20.44 -31.42
C LYS A 168 -2.19 -20.63 -29.93
N PRO A 169 -1.09 -20.07 -29.41
CA PRO A 169 -0.88 -20.02 -27.97
C PRO A 169 -2.08 -19.33 -27.31
N ALA A 170 -2.54 -19.90 -26.19
CA ALA A 170 -3.64 -19.35 -25.41
C ALA A 170 -3.26 -17.93 -24.98
N ARG A 171 -4.06 -16.95 -25.41
CA ARG A 171 -3.94 -15.57 -24.90
C ARG A 171 -4.84 -15.45 -23.68
N TYR A 172 -4.40 -14.66 -22.72
CA TYR A 172 -5.12 -14.35 -21.50
C TYR A 172 -5.43 -12.87 -21.46
N GLU A 173 -6.70 -12.55 -21.24
CA GLU A 173 -7.16 -11.22 -20.88
C GLU A 173 -7.13 -11.13 -19.35
N THR A 174 -6.25 -10.27 -18.86
CA THR A 174 -6.10 -9.97 -17.42
C THR A 174 -6.72 -8.61 -17.13
N GLU A 175 -7.63 -8.57 -16.16
CA GLU A 175 -8.24 -7.38 -15.61
C GLU A 175 -7.80 -7.21 -14.15
N VAL A 176 -7.24 -6.05 -13.83
CA VAL A 176 -6.90 -5.64 -12.47
C VAL A 176 -7.69 -4.38 -12.13
N ILE A 177 -8.49 -4.44 -11.09
CA ILE A 177 -9.21 -3.29 -10.55
C ILE A 177 -8.52 -2.88 -9.26
N VAL A 178 -7.99 -1.67 -9.25
CA VAL A 178 -7.45 -1.04 -8.05
C VAL A 178 -8.45 -0.02 -7.52
N ALA A 179 -8.47 0.15 -6.21
CA ALA A 179 -9.35 1.07 -5.51
C ALA A 179 -8.58 1.85 -4.44
N ARG A 180 -9.15 2.96 -4.02
CA ARG A 180 -8.70 3.80 -2.92
C ARG A 180 -9.86 3.97 -1.95
N PRO A 181 -10.05 3.02 -1.02
CA PRO A 181 -11.09 3.14 0.01
C PRO A 181 -10.87 4.33 0.95
N GLY A 182 -9.62 4.77 1.11
CA GLY A 182 -9.25 5.93 1.91
C GLY A 182 -9.48 7.27 1.21
N GLU A 183 -9.41 8.36 1.98
CA GLU A 183 -9.61 9.73 1.49
C GLU A 183 -8.30 10.42 1.08
N VAL A 184 -7.14 9.93 1.53
CA VAL A 184 -5.81 10.47 1.18
C VAL A 184 -5.46 10.12 -0.27
N VAL A 185 -5.06 11.11 -1.07
CA VAL A 185 -4.72 10.96 -2.49
C VAL A 185 -3.21 10.91 -2.66
N LEU A 186 -2.64 9.78 -3.08
CA LEU A 186 -1.21 9.64 -3.37
C LEU A 186 -0.99 8.82 -4.64
N PRO A 187 0.06 9.09 -5.43
CA PRO A 187 0.41 8.26 -6.57
C PRO A 187 0.96 6.91 -6.11
N VAL A 188 0.40 5.79 -6.53
CA VAL A 188 0.81 4.46 -6.10
C VAL A 188 1.21 3.59 -7.30
N ASP A 189 2.27 2.81 -7.12
CA ASP A 189 2.73 1.86 -8.13
C ASP A 189 1.98 0.53 -8.02
N LEU A 190 1.59 -0.02 -9.16
CA LEU A 190 0.99 -1.33 -9.34
C LEU A 190 2.00 -2.24 -10.02
N LEU A 191 2.26 -3.40 -9.43
CA LEU A 191 3.04 -4.49 -10.01
C LEU A 191 2.14 -5.69 -10.28
N VAL A 192 2.03 -6.06 -11.55
CA VAL A 192 1.35 -7.29 -12.00
C VAL A 192 2.40 -8.31 -12.41
N ARG A 193 2.31 -9.51 -11.83
CA ARG A 193 3.18 -10.65 -12.15
C ARG A 193 2.41 -11.69 -12.94
N PHE A 194 3.06 -12.31 -13.91
CA PHE A 194 2.50 -13.37 -14.74
C PHE A 194 3.18 -14.71 -14.47
N GLU A 195 2.52 -15.82 -14.80
CA GLU A 195 3.02 -17.19 -14.56
C GLU A 195 4.32 -17.50 -15.34
N ASN A 196 4.54 -16.81 -16.47
CA ASN A 196 5.79 -16.90 -17.24
C ASN A 196 6.96 -16.12 -16.62
N GLY A 197 6.77 -15.46 -15.47
CA GLY A 197 7.77 -14.61 -14.80
C GLY A 197 7.80 -13.16 -15.29
N GLU A 198 7.03 -12.81 -16.32
CA GLU A 198 6.90 -11.43 -16.78
C GLU A 198 6.29 -10.54 -15.69
N GLN A 199 6.74 -9.29 -15.65
CA GLN A 199 6.28 -8.29 -14.70
C GLN A 199 5.94 -7.00 -15.44
N VAL A 200 4.77 -6.44 -15.13
CA VAL A 200 4.33 -5.14 -15.63
C VAL A 200 4.17 -4.20 -14.45
N ARG A 201 4.82 -3.04 -14.54
CA ARG A 201 4.72 -1.96 -13.56
C ARG A 201 3.97 -0.79 -14.18
N GLU A 202 2.98 -0.29 -13.45
CA GLU A 202 2.15 0.84 -13.83
C GLU A 202 2.04 1.80 -12.64
N THR A 203 1.93 3.10 -12.90
CA THR A 203 1.67 4.09 -11.85
C THR A 203 0.24 4.61 -11.94
N TRP A 204 -0.43 4.70 -10.80
CA TRP A 204 -1.75 5.31 -10.67
C TRP A 204 -1.66 6.56 -9.81
N ASP A 205 -2.23 7.68 -10.26
CA ASP A 205 -2.20 8.95 -9.53
C ASP A 205 -3.05 8.98 -8.23
N GLY A 206 -3.89 7.96 -8.01
CA GLY A 206 -4.77 7.85 -6.84
C GLY A 206 -5.90 8.90 -6.80
N ARG A 207 -6.10 9.72 -7.84
CA ARG A 207 -7.12 10.79 -7.83
C ARG A 207 -8.54 10.21 -7.94
N ALA A 208 -8.73 9.29 -8.87
CA ALA A 208 -9.96 8.52 -8.96
C ALA A 208 -10.10 7.61 -7.72
N THR A 209 -11.32 7.21 -7.37
CA THR A 209 -11.54 6.24 -6.29
C THR A 209 -11.24 4.81 -6.71
N TRP A 210 -11.20 4.55 -8.02
CA TRP A 210 -10.80 3.27 -8.60
C TRP A 210 -10.24 3.46 -10.01
N LYS A 211 -9.48 2.48 -10.48
CA LYS A 211 -9.00 2.40 -11.86
C LYS A 211 -8.93 0.94 -12.31
N ARG A 212 -9.23 0.70 -13.58
CA ARG A 212 -9.09 -0.62 -14.21
C ARG A 212 -7.87 -0.62 -15.14
N PHE A 213 -7.07 -1.66 -15.01
CA PHE A 213 -5.98 -2.01 -15.91
C PHE A 213 -6.32 -3.31 -16.64
N THR A 214 -6.09 -3.33 -17.95
CA THR A 214 -6.36 -4.49 -18.80
C THR A 214 -5.10 -4.85 -19.57
N TYR A 215 -4.77 -6.14 -19.60
CA TYR A 215 -3.59 -6.68 -20.27
C TYR A 215 -3.97 -7.89 -21.11
N GLU A 216 -3.47 -7.95 -22.34
CA GLU A 216 -3.53 -9.14 -23.18
C GLU A 216 -2.13 -9.77 -23.28
N LYS A 217 -1.96 -10.97 -22.71
CA LYS A 217 -0.66 -11.65 -22.61
C LYS A 217 -0.78 -13.13 -22.93
N GLU A 218 0.32 -13.82 -23.22
CA GLU A 218 0.34 -15.28 -23.49
C GLU A 218 0.35 -16.13 -22.21
N ALA A 219 0.44 -15.49 -21.05
CA ALA A 219 0.44 -16.14 -19.75
C ALA A 219 -0.65 -15.54 -18.87
N ARG A 220 -1.19 -16.38 -17.98
CA ARG A 220 -2.13 -15.97 -16.94
C ARG A 220 -1.41 -15.09 -15.92
N ALA A 221 -2.11 -14.11 -15.36
CA ALA A 221 -1.59 -13.37 -14.22
C ALA A 221 -1.48 -14.29 -13.00
N SER A 222 -0.41 -14.15 -12.21
CA SER A 222 -0.23 -14.87 -10.96
C SER A 222 -0.64 -14.00 -9.78
N SER A 223 -0.22 -12.73 -9.75
CA SER A 223 -0.55 -11.78 -8.70
C SER A 223 -0.54 -10.33 -9.16
N ALA A 224 -1.18 -9.46 -8.38
CA ALA A 224 -1.15 -8.01 -8.49
C ALA A 224 -0.92 -7.40 -7.10
N MET A 225 -0.07 -6.38 -7.03
CA MET A 225 0.30 -5.72 -5.77
C MET A 225 0.42 -4.21 -5.98
N LEU A 226 -0.25 -3.45 -5.13
CA LEU A 226 -0.06 -2.02 -4.96
C LEU A 226 1.05 -1.76 -3.93
N ASP A 227 1.80 -0.68 -4.15
CA ASP A 227 2.92 -0.26 -3.30
C ASP A 227 3.93 -1.39 -3.02
N PRO A 228 4.54 -2.00 -4.07
CA PRO A 228 5.44 -3.13 -3.89
C PRO A 228 6.73 -2.76 -3.15
N GLU A 229 7.08 -1.48 -3.09
CA GLU A 229 8.20 -0.93 -2.33
C GLU A 229 7.82 -0.56 -0.87
N ASP A 230 6.57 -0.75 -0.46
CA ASP A 230 6.07 -0.45 0.90
C ASP A 230 6.35 1.00 1.34
N LEU A 231 6.06 1.97 0.49
CA LEU A 231 6.27 3.38 0.77
C LEU A 231 5.23 3.94 1.75
N TYR A 232 4.00 3.43 1.72
CA TYR A 232 2.87 4.00 2.45
C TYR A 232 2.65 3.35 3.80
N ALA A 233 3.55 3.65 4.74
CA ALA A 233 3.46 3.12 6.10
C ALA A 233 2.14 3.49 6.81
N MET A 234 1.53 4.63 6.45
CA MET A 234 0.23 5.09 6.95
C MET A 234 -0.98 4.33 6.38
N ASP A 235 -0.77 3.40 5.44
CA ASP A 235 -1.82 2.51 4.93
C ASP A 235 -2.36 1.62 6.05
N LEU A 236 -3.66 1.71 6.28
CA LEU A 236 -4.34 1.03 7.39
C LEU A 236 -4.63 -0.44 7.11
N ASP A 237 -4.72 -0.88 5.86
CA ASP A 237 -5.03 -2.27 5.52
C ASP A 237 -4.11 -2.80 4.42
N ARG A 238 -2.85 -3.02 4.77
CA ARG A 238 -1.86 -3.56 3.83
C ARG A 238 -2.20 -4.95 3.28
N ASN A 239 -3.11 -5.69 3.91
CA ASN A 239 -3.47 -7.03 3.46
C ASN A 239 -4.32 -7.01 2.18
N ASN A 240 -5.01 -5.90 1.92
CA ASN A 240 -5.82 -5.73 0.71
C ASN A 240 -5.00 -5.14 -0.46
N ASN A 241 -3.73 -4.75 -0.24
CA ASN A 241 -2.85 -4.20 -1.27
C ASN A 241 -2.36 -5.24 -2.28
N SER A 242 -2.66 -6.53 -2.08
CA SER A 242 -2.30 -7.55 -3.05
C SER A 242 -3.35 -8.63 -3.18
N LEU A 243 -3.45 -9.19 -4.39
CA LEU A 243 -4.23 -10.38 -4.69
C LEU A 243 -3.39 -11.35 -5.51
N SER A 244 -3.55 -12.64 -5.20
CA SER A 244 -2.95 -13.74 -5.97
C SER A 244 -4.06 -14.68 -6.43
N LEU A 245 -4.01 -15.12 -7.69
CA LEU A 245 -5.02 -16.03 -8.25
C LEU A 245 -4.92 -17.45 -7.65
N GLU A 246 -3.72 -17.85 -7.22
CA GLU A 246 -3.49 -19.10 -6.50
C GLU A 246 -2.88 -18.80 -5.13
N PRO A 247 -3.69 -18.79 -4.06
CA PRO A 247 -3.19 -18.55 -2.71
C PRO A 247 -2.32 -19.73 -2.25
N HIS A 248 -1.05 -19.49 -1.93
CA HIS A 248 -0.16 -20.49 -1.35
C HIS A 248 -0.51 -20.75 0.13
N ARG A 249 -1.57 -21.54 0.38
CA ARG A 249 -2.04 -21.88 1.74
C ARG A 249 -0.99 -22.58 2.60
N ALA A 250 -0.03 -23.26 1.99
CA ALA A 250 1.09 -23.89 2.67
C ALA A 250 1.96 -22.89 3.47
N ALA A 251 1.97 -21.60 3.08
CA ALA A 251 2.69 -20.55 3.80
C ALA A 251 2.11 -20.26 5.20
N ILE A 252 0.85 -20.60 5.46
CA ILE A 252 0.17 -20.37 6.74
C ILE A 252 0.45 -21.52 7.72
N ALA A 253 0.73 -22.73 7.22
CA ALA A 253 0.88 -23.92 8.05
C ALA A 253 2.00 -23.79 9.11
N PRO A 254 3.21 -23.25 8.80
CA PRO A 254 4.25 -23.05 9.82
C PRO A 254 3.83 -22.06 10.91
N LEU A 255 3.13 -20.98 10.55
CA LEU A 255 2.64 -19.98 11.52
C LEU A 255 1.58 -20.59 12.44
N ALA A 256 0.63 -21.34 11.88
CA ALA A 256 -0.39 -22.04 12.65
C ALA A 256 0.23 -23.09 13.59
N LEU A 257 1.26 -23.82 13.14
CA LEU A 257 1.99 -24.78 13.96
C LEU A 257 2.76 -24.11 15.10
N HIS A 258 3.43 -22.99 14.85
CA HIS A 258 4.11 -22.22 15.91
C HIS A 258 3.10 -21.68 16.93
N TRP A 259 1.96 -21.16 16.47
CA TRP A 259 0.91 -20.69 17.39
C TRP A 259 0.33 -21.84 18.23
N LEU A 260 0.03 -22.99 17.61
CA LEU A 260 -0.41 -24.19 18.31
C LEU A 260 0.61 -24.66 19.36
N PHE A 261 1.90 -24.59 19.03
CA PHE A 261 2.98 -24.91 19.98
C PHE A 261 2.96 -23.99 21.20
N TRP A 262 2.77 -22.68 21.02
CA TRP A 262 2.66 -21.73 22.12
C TRP A 262 1.41 -21.98 22.98
N VAL A 263 0.24 -22.13 22.36
CA VAL A 263 -1.00 -22.46 23.07
C VAL A 263 -0.86 -23.76 23.86
N GLN A 264 -0.23 -24.77 23.27
CA GLN A 264 0.04 -26.04 23.95
C GLN A 264 0.93 -25.83 25.18
N ASN A 265 2.00 -25.04 25.09
CA ASN A 265 2.89 -24.76 26.22
C ASN A 265 2.18 -23.98 27.33
N ASP A 266 1.36 -22.99 26.98
CA ASP A 266 0.59 -22.21 27.96
C ASP A 266 -0.42 -23.09 28.71
N LEU A 267 -1.10 -23.99 27.99
CA LEU A 267 -2.02 -24.96 28.58
C LEU A 267 -1.29 -25.95 29.50
N HIS A 268 -0.11 -26.43 29.11
CA HIS A 268 0.72 -27.30 29.96
C HIS A 268 1.19 -26.57 31.22
N LEU A 269 1.65 -25.32 31.09
CA LEU A 269 2.04 -24.49 32.23
C LEU A 269 0.87 -24.27 33.19
N ALA A 270 -0.29 -23.89 32.66
CA ALA A 270 -1.51 -23.70 33.45
C ALA A 270 -1.93 -24.99 34.18
N SER A 271 -1.79 -26.16 33.53
CA SER A 271 -2.07 -27.45 34.15
C SER A 271 -1.10 -27.82 35.28
N SER A 272 0.14 -27.33 35.23
CA SER A 272 1.16 -27.59 36.26
C SER A 272 1.05 -26.69 37.50
N LEU A 273 0.25 -25.62 37.41
CA LEU A 273 0.00 -24.64 38.48
C LEU A 273 -1.30 -24.90 39.25
N LEU A 274 -2.10 -25.89 38.83
CA LEU A 274 -3.30 -26.41 39.50
C LEU A 274 -2.98 -27.67 40.31
#